data_AF-A0AA37TWX8-F1
#
_entry.id   AF-A0AA37TWX8-F1
#
_cell.length_a   1.000
_cell.length_b   1.000
_cell.length_c   1.000
_cell.angle_alpha   90.00
_cell.angle_beta   90.00
_cell.angle_gamma   90.00
#
_symmetry.space_group_name_H-M   'P 1'
#
loop_
_entity.id
_entity.type
_entity.pdbx_description
1 polymer ?
#
loop_
_entity_poly.entity_id
_entity_poly.type
_entity_poly.pdbx_seq_one_letter_code
_entity_poly.pdbx_strand_id
1 'polypeptide(L)'
;MNEALILPVICILAGSFFVVRNVLHMTNGARLRRYLSTSPKARLLVNKYGVEETAAISRKYLLPIGVLVGLIILLVGLRALFVIFSA
;
A
#
# COMPACT_ATOMS: atom_id res chain seq x y z
N MET A 1 1.47 12.34 26.93
CA MET A 1 2.60 11.68 26.22
C MET A 1 2.13 10.51 25.36
N ASN A 2 1.27 9.60 25.84
CA ASN A 2 0.85 8.41 25.07
C ASN A 2 -0.01 8.72 23.84
N GLU A 3 -0.94 9.68 23.91
CA GLU A 3 -1.85 9.99 22.79
C GLU A 3 -1.14 10.58 21.57
N ALA A 4 -0.08 11.37 21.80
CA ALA A 4 0.71 11.99 20.74
C ALA A 4 1.45 10.96 19.86
N LEU A 5 1.73 9.76 20.41
CA LEU A 5 2.41 8.68 19.69
C LEU A 5 1.47 7.81 18.86
N ILE A 6 0.15 7.85 19.13
CA ILE A 6 -0.82 6.99 18.46
C ILE A 6 -0.81 7.22 16.94
N LEU A 7 -0.93 8.48 16.51
CA LEU A 7 -0.98 8.82 15.10
C LEU A 7 0.34 8.49 14.35
N PRO A 8 1.54 8.89 14.84
CA PRO A 8 2.81 8.49 14.23
C PRO A 8 2.96 6.98 14.08
N VAL A 9 2.62 6.21 15.11
CA VAL A 9 2.72 4.75 15.09
C VAL A 9 1.77 4.15 14.06
N ILE A 10 0.51 4.60 14.02
CA ILE A 10 -0.46 4.15 13.01
C ILE A 10 0.03 4.47 11.60
N CYS A 11 0.54 5.68 11.36
CA CYS A 11 1.09 6.06 10.07
C CYS A 11 2.29 5.19 9.68
N ILE A 12 3.22 4.94 10.59
CA ILE A 12 4.39 4.10 10.31
C ILE A 12 3.96 2.67 9.98
N LEU A 13 3.06 2.08 10.77
CA LEU A 13 2.56 0.72 10.55
C LEU A 13 1.78 0.63 9.24
N ALA A 14 0.85 1.56 8.97
CA ALA A 14 0.05 1.58 7.75
C ALA A 14 0.92 1.82 6.51
N GLY A 15 1.82 2.80 6.56
CA GLY A 15 2.75 3.11 5.46
C GLY A 15 3.64 1.92 5.14
N SER A 16 4.26 1.31 6.16
CA SER A 16 5.09 0.11 6.00
C SER A 16 4.30 -1.04 5.40
N PHE A 17 3.09 -1.31 5.91
CA PHE A 17 2.22 -2.36 5.38
C PHE A 17 1.87 -2.11 3.91
N PHE A 18 1.49 -0.89 3.53
CA PHE A 18 1.17 -0.56 2.15
C PHE A 18 2.37 -0.72 1.23
N VAL A 19 3.55 -0.24 1.61
CA VAL A 19 4.78 -0.38 0.81
C VAL A 19 5.10 -1.85 0.61
N VAL A 20 5.22 -2.63 1.69
CA VAL A 20 5.57 -4.05 1.64
C VAL A 20 4.56 -4.83 0.81
N ARG A 21 3.27 -4.63 1.06
CA ARG A 21 2.19 -5.34 0.36
C ARG A 21 2.18 -5.02 -1.14
N ASN A 22 2.32 -3.75 -1.52
CA ASN A 22 2.33 -3.38 -2.94
C ASN A 22 3.59 -3.88 -3.66
N VAL A 23 4.77 -3.76 -3.03
CA VAL A 23 6.03 -4.31 -3.58
C VAL A 23 5.93 -5.83 -3.77
N LEU A 24 5.39 -6.57 -2.80
CA LEU A 24 5.20 -8.02 -2.92
C LEU A 24 4.26 -8.41 -4.08
N HIS A 25 3.24 -7.60 -4.37
CA HIS A 25 2.39 -7.81 -5.52
C HIS A 25 3.04 -7.40 -6.85
N MET A 26 4.02 -6.48 -6.84
CA MET A 26 4.78 -6.11 -8.03
C MET A 26 5.78 -7.22 -8.40
N THR A 27 6.48 -7.78 -7.41
CA THR A 27 7.53 -8.79 -7.63
C THR A 27 6.95 -10.18 -7.87
N ASN A 28 5.79 -10.51 -7.27
CA ASN A 28 5.16 -11.82 -7.42
C ASN A 28 3.86 -11.75 -8.23
N GLY A 29 3.98 -12.00 -9.54
CA GLY A 29 2.84 -12.01 -10.46
C GLY A 29 1.77 -13.06 -10.12
N ALA A 30 2.15 -14.24 -9.62
CA ALA A 30 1.20 -15.27 -9.21
C ALA A 30 0.37 -14.81 -8.00
N ARG A 31 1.00 -14.14 -7.03
CA ARG A 31 0.33 -13.55 -5.87
C ARG A 31 -0.64 -12.44 -6.27
N LEU A 32 -0.26 -11.59 -7.22
CA LEU A 32 -1.15 -10.56 -7.75
C LEU A 32 -2.37 -11.19 -8.46
N ARG A 33 -2.17 -12.17 -9.35
CA ARG A 33 -3.28 -12.85 -10.03
C ARG A 33 -4.24 -13.51 -9.04
N ARG A 34 -3.71 -14.21 -8.03
CA ARG A 34 -4.52 -14.78 -6.94
C ARG A 34 -5.29 -13.72 -6.17
N TYR A 35 -4.67 -12.58 -5.89
CA TYR A 35 -5.37 -11.46 -5.24
C TYR A 35 -6.50 -10.91 -6.11
N LEU A 36 -6.25 -10.71 -7.40
CA LEU A 36 -7.25 -10.17 -8.33
C LEU A 36 -8.43 -11.15 -8.51
N SER A 37 -8.19 -12.46 -8.51
CA SER A 37 -9.24 -13.47 -8.64
C SER A 37 -10.06 -13.70 -7.36
N THR A 38 -9.54 -13.35 -6.18
CA THR A 38 -10.20 -13.62 -4.89
C THR A 38 -10.74 -12.37 -4.20
N SER A 39 -10.21 -11.18 -4.53
CA SER A 39 -10.56 -9.96 -3.80
C SER A 39 -11.87 -9.34 -4.29
N PRO A 40 -12.84 -9.07 -3.40
CA PRO A 40 -14.05 -8.33 -3.76
C PRO A 40 -13.76 -6.94 -4.35
N LYS A 41 -12.67 -6.31 -3.92
CA LYS A 41 -12.24 -4.98 -4.38
C LYS A 41 -11.76 -4.99 -5.84
N ALA A 42 -11.16 -6.09 -6.26
CA ALA A 42 -10.66 -6.25 -7.63
C ALA A 42 -11.76 -6.65 -8.61
N ARG A 43 -12.88 -7.18 -8.11
CA ARG A 43 -13.96 -7.79 -8.91
C ARG A 43 -14.53 -6.84 -9.97
N LEU A 44 -14.65 -5.55 -9.67
CA LEU A 44 -15.14 -4.55 -10.63
C LEU A 44 -14.21 -4.40 -11.84
N LEU A 45 -12.90 -4.31 -11.63
CA LEU A 45 -11.93 -4.21 -12.72
C LEU A 45 -11.77 -5.53 -13.46
N VAL A 46 -11.72 -6.64 -12.73
CA VAL A 46 -11.58 -7.98 -13.31
C VAL A 46 -12.78 -8.34 -14.18
N ASN A 47 -14.01 -8.01 -13.77
CA ASN A 47 -15.20 -8.25 -14.59
C ASN A 47 -15.22 -7.37 -15.85
N LYS A 48 -14.60 -6.19 -15.81
CA LYS A 48 -14.58 -5.25 -16.94
C LYS A 48 -13.49 -5.56 -17.97
N TYR A 49 -12.27 -5.89 -17.52
CA TYR A 49 -11.10 -6.02 -18.38
C TYR A 49 -10.52 -7.44 -18.42
N GLY A 50 -10.94 -8.33 -17.52
CA GLY A 50 -10.33 -9.64 -17.32
C GLY A 50 -9.12 -9.59 -16.38
N VAL A 51 -8.71 -10.78 -15.90
CA VAL A 51 -7.65 -10.91 -14.88
C VAL A 51 -6.28 -10.46 -15.41
N GLU A 52 -5.95 -10.77 -16.65
CA GLU A 52 -4.62 -10.50 -17.22
C GLU A 52 -4.39 -9.02 -17.50
N GLU A 53 -5.34 -8.36 -18.17
CA GLU A 53 -5.35 -6.90 -18.37
C GLU A 53 -5.33 -6.16 -17.04
N THR A 54 -6.18 -6.56 -16.09
CA THR A 54 -6.19 -5.94 -14.76
C THR A 54 -4.85 -6.11 -14.04
N ALA A 55 -4.19 -7.26 -14.19
CA ALA A 55 -2.87 -7.50 -13.62
C ALA A 55 -1.78 -6.62 -14.28
N ALA A 56 -1.86 -6.40 -15.59
CA ALA A 56 -0.95 -5.52 -16.32
C ALA A 56 -1.12 -4.06 -15.89
N ILE A 57 -2.36 -3.56 -15.85
CA ILE A 57 -2.70 -2.21 -15.37
C ILE A 57 -2.26 -2.03 -13.91
N SER A 58 -2.52 -3.03 -13.07
CA SER A 58 -2.17 -2.98 -11.66
C SER A 58 -0.66 -2.89 -11.46
N ARG A 59 0.13 -3.70 -12.18
CA ARG A 59 1.60 -3.63 -12.10
C ARG A 59 2.19 -2.34 -12.64
N LYS A 60 1.63 -1.82 -13.73
CA LYS A 60 2.15 -0.62 -14.39
C LYS A 60 1.81 0.66 -13.65
N TYR A 61 0.61 0.75 -13.05
CA TYR A 61 0.11 2.00 -12.48
C TYR A 61 -0.33 1.88 -11.01
N LEU A 62 -1.25 0.97 -10.68
CA LEU A 62 -1.89 0.96 -9.35
C LEU A 62 -0.92 0.59 -8.22
N LEU A 63 -0.06 -0.40 -8.42
CA LEU A 63 0.90 -0.82 -7.40
C LEU A 63 2.00 0.22 -7.17
N PRO A 64 2.63 0.82 -8.21
CA PRO A 64 3.55 1.95 -8.04
C PRO A 64 2.93 3.13 -7.31
N ILE A 65 1.69 3.51 -7.66
CA ILE A 65 0.95 4.57 -6.96
C ILE A 65 0.73 4.18 -5.49
N GLY A 66 0.35 2.92 -5.22
CA GLY A 66 0.19 2.40 -3.87
C GLY A 66 1.47 2.43 -3.05
N VAL A 67 2.63 2.15 -3.67
CA VAL A 67 3.95 2.30 -3.02
C VAL A 67 4.23 3.77 -2.71
N LEU A 68 4.00 4.68 -3.66
CA LEU A 68 4.22 6.11 -3.47
C LEU A 68 3.37 6.67 -2.31
N VAL A 69 2.08 6.33 -2.27
CA VAL A 69 1.19 6.72 -1.17
C VAL A 69 1.66 6.13 0.15
N GLY A 70 2.06 4.85 0.17
CA GLY A 70 2.61 4.20 1.37
C GLY A 70 3.87 4.88 1.89
N LEU A 71 4.78 5.29 1.00
CA LEU A 71 5.99 6.03 1.35
C LEU A 71 5.66 7.41 1.92
N ILE A 72 4.71 8.14 1.34
CA ILE A 72 4.27 9.44 1.87
C ILE A 72 3.73 9.28 3.30
N ILE A 73 2.85 8.31 3.53
CA ILE A 73 2.29 8.03 4.86
C ILE A 73 3.42 7.67 5.86
N LEU A 74 4.37 6.84 5.44
CA LEU A 74 5.52 6.45 6.26
C LEU A 74 6.38 7.68 6.64
N LEU A 75 6.71 8.53 5.67
CA LEU A 75 7.49 9.75 5.89
C LEU A 75 6.78 10.73 6.83
N VAL A 76 5.45 10.88 6.69
CA VAL A 76 4.64 11.69 7.61
C VAL A 76 4.71 11.14 9.03
N GLY A 77 4.54 9.82 9.20
CA GLY A 77 4.65 9.17 10.51
C GLY A 77 6.02 9.33 11.15
N LEU A 78 7.10 9.12 10.39
CA LEU A 78 8.47 9.30 10.86
C LEU A 78 8.77 10.76 11.22
N ARG A 79 8.31 11.71 10.41
CA ARG A 79 8.47 13.14 10.69
C ARG A 79 7.72 13.55 11.97
N ALA A 80 6.49 13.09 12.15
CA ALA A 80 5.71 13.37 13.35
C ALA A 80 6.39 12.79 14.60
N LEU A 81 6.92 11.57 14.50
CA LEU A 81 7.70 10.95 15.58
C LEU A 81 8.94 11.80 15.91
N PHE A 82 9.70 12.22 14.90
CA PHE A 82 10.89 13.04 15.07
C PHE A 82 10.58 14.38 15.77
N VAL A 83 9.51 15.05 15.39
CA VAL A 83 9.08 16.31 16.03
C VAL A 83 8.72 16.09 17.50
N ILE A 84 8.06 14.99 17.85
CA ILE A 84 7.69 14.68 19.25
C ILE A 84 8.92 14.43 20.12
N PHE A 85 9.96 13.79 19.59
CA PHE A 85 11.19 13.48 20.34
C PHE A 85 12.23 14.61 20.32
N SER A 86 12.10 15.57 19.40
CA SER A 86 13.02 16.72 19.28
C SER A 86 12.46 18.00 19.91
N ALA A 87 11.25 17.94 20.46
CA ALA A 87 10.58 19.00 21.20
C ALA A 87 10.68 18.72 22.71
#